data_AF-A0A7S2RWQ5-F1
#
_entry.id   AF-A0A7S2RWQ5-F1
#
_cell.length_a   1.000
_cell.length_b   1.000
_cell.length_c   1.000
_cell.angle_alpha   90.00
_cell.angle_beta   90.00
_cell.angle_gamma   90.00
#
_symmetry.space_group_name_H-M   'P 1'
#
loop_
_entity.id
_entity.type
_entity.pdbx_description
1 polymer ?
#
loop_
_entity_poly.entity_id
_entity_poly.type
_entity_poly.pdbx_seq_one_letter_code
_entity_poly.pdbx_strand_id
1 'polypeptide(L)'
;SNRKPVVEIDDCTFHRCVRLGKFDADRTITFIPPDGEFELMRYRVTDNINLPFRLIPAVQEEQGQTKISINLKVMANFSEKLNATHVVIKIPVPKNTAKAKIKIHALGRAKYEPEKQAIVWRVKKFPGKHEAMLSADVDLMPTVRAKAWNRPPINVEFQVPMFTSSGVHVRFLRVYDKSGYHTNRWVRYITKAGGYQIRI
;
A
#
# COMPACT_ATOMS: atom_id res chain seq x y z
N SER A 1 29.34 12.00 2.79
CA SER A 1 28.52 12.06 4.02
C SER A 1 27.05 11.99 3.62
N ASN A 2 26.43 10.80 3.66
CA ASN A 2 25.07 10.59 3.17
C ASN A 2 24.09 10.73 4.35
N ARG A 3 23.78 11.97 4.76
CA ARG A 3 22.74 12.22 5.77
C ARG A 3 21.41 11.74 5.18
N LYS A 4 20.86 10.66 5.73
CA LYS A 4 19.49 10.23 5.40
C LYS A 4 18.56 11.44 5.60
N PRO A 5 17.67 11.74 4.65
CA PRO A 5 16.76 12.87 4.78
C PRO A 5 15.99 12.75 6.09
N VAL A 6 15.94 13.85 6.83
CA VAL A 6 15.12 13.94 8.04
C VAL A 6 13.67 13.89 7.58
N VAL A 7 12.89 12.95 8.11
CA VAL A 7 11.46 12.90 7.81
C VAL A 7 10.78 14.05 8.53
N GLU A 8 10.12 14.90 7.75
CA GLU A 8 9.28 15.95 8.29
C GLU A 8 7.91 15.36 8.65
N ILE A 9 7.51 15.53 9.91
CA ILE A 9 6.21 15.09 10.42
C ILE A 9 5.31 16.33 10.42
N ASP A 10 4.18 16.25 9.74
CA ASP A 10 3.23 17.37 9.59
C ASP A 10 2.57 17.68 10.93
N ASP A 11 1.99 16.64 11.55
CA ASP A 11 1.35 16.71 12.84
C ASP A 11 1.49 15.37 13.58
N CYS A 12 1.44 15.45 14.91
CA CYS A 12 1.45 14.28 15.77
C CYS A 12 0.68 14.51 17.06
N THR A 13 0.13 13.42 17.60
CA THR A 13 -0.55 13.38 18.89
C THR A 13 0.08 12.30 19.74
N PHE A 14 0.20 12.56 21.04
CA PHE A 14 0.84 11.64 21.98
C PHE A 14 -0.15 11.12 23.02
N HIS A 15 0.14 9.93 23.56
CA HIS A 15 -0.53 9.45 24.75
C HIS A 15 -0.25 10.38 25.94
N ARG A 16 -1.22 10.48 26.87
CA ARG A 16 -1.12 11.31 28.09
C ARG A 16 0.08 11.02 29.00
N CYS A 17 0.73 9.88 28.84
CA CYS A 17 1.91 9.52 29.63
C CYS A 17 3.22 10.16 29.10
N VAL A 18 3.18 10.82 27.94
CA VAL A 18 4.32 11.50 27.33
C VAL A 18 4.53 12.87 27.98
N ARG A 19 5.79 13.17 28.31
CA ARG A 19 6.24 14.46 28.81
C ARG A 19 6.69 15.34 27.64
N LEU A 20 5.84 16.26 27.22
CA LEU A 20 6.06 17.08 26.01
C LEU A 20 7.28 18.02 26.10
N GLY A 21 7.63 18.50 27.29
CA GLY A 21 8.71 19.50 27.44
C GLY A 21 10.10 19.09 26.93
N LYS A 22 10.38 17.79 26.77
CA LYS A 22 11.63 17.32 26.13
C LYS A 22 11.50 17.16 24.62
N PHE A 23 10.31 16.81 24.13
CA PHE A 23 10.08 16.60 22.70
C PHE A 23 10.30 17.87 21.88
N ASP A 24 9.92 19.03 22.42
CA ASP A 24 10.10 20.32 21.75
C ASP A 24 11.57 20.71 21.59
N ALA A 25 12.46 20.21 22.47
CA ALA A 25 13.88 20.56 22.47
C ALA A 25 14.71 19.69 21.49
N ASP A 26 14.57 18.37 21.55
CA ASP A 26 15.43 17.43 20.82
C ASP A 26 14.68 16.32 20.07
N ARG A 27 13.34 16.43 20.00
CA ARG A 27 12.44 15.41 19.43
C ARG A 27 12.49 14.06 20.17
N THR A 28 13.00 14.01 21.41
CA THR A 28 12.98 12.81 22.24
C THR A 28 11.67 12.67 23.00
N ILE A 29 10.98 11.53 22.81
CA ILE A 29 9.75 11.19 23.52
C ILE A 29 10.12 10.50 24.85
N THR A 30 9.78 11.12 25.98
CA THR A 30 9.97 10.55 27.33
C THR A 30 8.61 10.27 27.95
N PHE A 31 8.40 9.07 28.50
CA PHE A 31 7.11 8.67 29.07
C PHE A 31 7.26 7.58 30.14
N ILE A 32 6.22 7.40 30.94
CA ILE A 32 6.05 6.23 31.83
C ILE A 32 4.93 5.37 31.21
N PRO A 33 5.22 4.18 30.64
CA PRO A 33 4.21 3.39 29.96
C PRO A 33 3.12 2.91 30.93
N PRO A 34 1.84 2.89 30.52
CA PRO A 34 0.84 2.02 31.11
C PRO A 34 1.22 0.54 30.93
N ASP A 35 0.66 -0.33 31.77
CA ASP A 35 0.82 -1.78 31.59
C ASP A 35 0.04 -2.26 30.36
N GLY A 36 0.65 -3.18 29.60
CA GLY A 36 0.04 -3.80 28.42
C GLY A 36 0.24 -3.01 27.11
N GLU A 37 -0.61 -3.31 26.12
CA GLU A 37 -0.56 -2.67 24.81
C GLU A 37 -1.26 -1.31 24.82
N PHE A 38 -0.59 -0.28 24.29
CA PHE A 38 -1.17 1.05 24.14
C PHE A 38 -0.58 1.81 22.94
N GLU A 39 -1.35 2.77 22.40
CA GLU A 39 -0.86 3.67 21.35
C GLU A 39 -0.05 4.80 21.98
N LEU A 40 1.27 4.81 21.76
CA LEU A 40 2.15 5.86 22.28
C LEU A 40 2.00 7.20 21.52
N MET A 41 1.88 7.12 20.19
CA MET A 41 1.89 8.28 19.31
C MET A 41 1.14 7.95 18.01
N ARG A 42 0.43 8.94 17.48
CA ARG A 42 -0.10 8.97 16.11
C ARG A 42 0.52 10.14 15.38
N TYR A 43 0.82 9.96 14.10
CA TYR A 43 1.47 11.00 13.30
C TYR A 43 1.01 10.94 11.84
N ARG A 44 1.22 12.06 11.14
CA ARG A 44 0.97 12.20 9.71
C ARG A 44 2.23 12.69 9.00
N VAL A 45 2.46 12.15 7.81
CA VAL A 45 3.49 12.61 6.87
C VAL A 45 2.84 12.66 5.51
N THR A 46 3.04 13.76 4.78
CA THR A 46 2.51 13.97 3.43
C THR A 46 3.59 14.13 2.38
N ASP A 47 4.79 14.56 2.77
CA ASP A 47 5.91 14.73 1.85
C ASP A 47 6.87 13.52 1.84
N ASN A 48 7.59 13.34 0.72
CA ASN A 48 8.61 12.31 0.52
C ASN A 48 8.17 10.86 0.86
N ILE A 49 6.88 10.56 0.64
CA ILE A 49 6.32 9.24 0.89
C ILE A 49 6.86 8.22 -0.11
N ASN A 50 7.47 7.16 0.42
CA ASN A 50 7.94 6.03 -0.38
C ASN A 50 6.78 5.09 -0.71
N LEU A 51 6.20 5.27 -1.89
CA LEU A 51 5.12 4.42 -2.40
C LEU A 51 5.63 2.98 -2.68
N PRO A 52 5.07 1.95 -2.02
CA PRO A 52 5.56 0.57 -2.18
C PRO A 52 5.34 -0.02 -3.58
N PHE A 53 4.33 0.44 -4.31
CA PHE A 53 3.95 -0.12 -5.61
C PHE A 53 3.71 0.97 -6.65
N ARG A 54 4.43 0.95 -7.76
CA ARG A 54 4.12 1.79 -8.92
C ARG A 54 3.29 1.00 -9.91
N LEU A 55 2.13 1.52 -10.29
CA LEU A 55 1.24 0.92 -11.28
C LEU A 55 1.24 1.76 -12.55
N ILE A 56 1.29 1.10 -13.70
CA ILE A 56 1.18 1.71 -15.02
C ILE A 56 0.05 0.99 -15.75
N PRO A 57 -1.18 1.53 -15.71
CA PRO A 57 -2.28 1.02 -16.49
C PRO A 57 -2.25 1.54 -17.93
N ALA A 58 -2.71 0.71 -18.87
CA ALA A 58 -2.99 1.07 -20.25
C ALA A 58 -4.31 0.41 -20.66
N VAL A 59 -5.31 1.23 -20.97
CA VAL A 59 -6.65 0.78 -21.36
C VAL A 59 -6.94 1.23 -22.78
N GLN A 60 -7.31 0.29 -23.64
CA GLN A 60 -7.65 0.53 -25.04
C GLN A 60 -9.06 0.00 -25.31
N GLU A 61 -9.91 0.82 -25.90
CA GLU A 61 -11.26 0.44 -26.32
C GLU A 61 -11.26 0.24 -27.83
N GLU A 62 -11.85 -0.85 -28.29
CA GLU A 62 -11.98 -1.13 -29.72
C GLU A 62 -13.09 -0.26 -30.36
N GLN A 63 -12.93 0.06 -31.64
CA GLN A 63 -13.97 0.72 -32.43
C GLN A 63 -15.26 -0.12 -32.39
N GLY A 64 -16.36 0.46 -31.88
CA GLY A 64 -17.63 -0.23 -31.68
C GLY A 64 -17.92 -0.66 -30.22
N GLN A 65 -17.00 -0.44 -29.27
CA GLN A 65 -17.20 -0.65 -27.83
C GLN A 65 -17.65 -2.07 -27.44
N THR A 66 -17.30 -3.07 -28.25
CA THR A 66 -17.58 -4.49 -27.96
C THR A 66 -16.47 -5.15 -27.16
N LYS A 67 -15.26 -4.55 -27.15
CA LYS A 67 -14.09 -5.10 -26.48
C LYS A 67 -13.23 -3.99 -25.85
N ILE A 68 -12.67 -4.30 -24.69
CA ILE A 68 -11.66 -3.47 -24.01
C ILE A 68 -10.43 -4.32 -23.75
N SER A 69 -9.24 -3.83 -24.13
CA SER A 69 -7.97 -4.42 -23.73
C SER A 69 -7.36 -3.62 -22.58
N ILE A 70 -7.01 -4.31 -21.51
CA ILE A 70 -6.43 -3.74 -20.30
C ILE A 70 -5.06 -4.37 -20.07
N ASN A 71 -4.02 -3.54 -20.03
CA ASN A 71 -2.67 -3.94 -19.64
C ASN A 71 -2.29 -3.19 -18.37
N LEU A 72 -1.86 -3.91 -17.34
CA LEU A 72 -1.42 -3.33 -16.08
C LEU A 72 -0.03 -3.85 -15.73
N LYS A 73 0.95 -2.95 -15.70
CA LYS A 73 2.28 -3.22 -15.15
C LYS A 73 2.34 -2.76 -13.69
N VAL A 74 2.87 -3.61 -12.81
CA VAL A 74 3.02 -3.35 -11.37
C VAL A 74 4.47 -3.57 -10.98
N MET A 75 5.07 -2.58 -10.32
CA MET A 75 6.48 -2.60 -9.91
C MET A 75 6.59 -2.37 -8.41
N ALA A 76 7.33 -3.24 -7.71
CA ALA A 76 7.59 -3.07 -6.28
C ALA A 76 8.78 -2.13 -6.04
N ASN A 77 8.59 -1.04 -5.32
CA ASN A 77 9.62 -0.05 -5.03
C ASN A 77 10.18 -0.14 -3.59
N PHE A 78 10.42 -1.36 -3.12
CA PHE A 78 11.09 -1.64 -1.85
C PHE A 78 12.22 -2.65 -2.08
N SER A 79 13.07 -2.84 -1.06
CA SER A 79 14.23 -3.73 -1.12
C SER A 79 13.86 -5.16 -1.53
N GLU A 80 14.69 -5.79 -2.37
CA GLU A 80 14.56 -7.20 -2.80
C GLU A 80 14.55 -8.22 -1.64
N LYS A 81 15.12 -7.84 -0.48
CA LYS A 81 15.10 -8.66 0.74
C LYS A 81 13.72 -8.73 1.39
N LEU A 82 12.82 -7.81 1.03
CA LEU A 82 11.48 -7.72 1.56
C LEU A 82 10.47 -8.27 0.57
N ASN A 83 9.33 -8.70 1.10
CA ASN A 83 8.22 -9.19 0.30
C ASN A 83 6.93 -8.57 0.81
N ALA A 84 6.13 -8.02 -0.09
CA ALA A 84 4.76 -7.67 0.23
C ALA A 84 3.89 -8.92 0.29
N THR A 85 2.94 -8.92 1.20
CA THR A 85 1.94 -9.98 1.39
C THR A 85 0.54 -9.40 1.28
N HIS A 86 -0.46 -10.28 1.14
CA HIS A 86 -1.86 -9.89 1.00
C HIS A 86 -2.10 -8.88 -0.13
N VAL A 87 -1.36 -9.01 -1.23
CA VAL A 87 -1.48 -8.08 -2.36
C VAL A 87 -2.73 -8.43 -3.16
N VAL A 88 -3.68 -7.50 -3.22
CA VAL A 88 -4.92 -7.61 -4.00
C VAL A 88 -5.07 -6.35 -4.83
N ILE A 89 -5.08 -6.51 -6.15
CA ILE A 89 -5.27 -5.43 -7.11
C ILE A 89 -6.65 -5.62 -7.76
N LYS A 90 -7.53 -4.64 -7.58
CA LYS A 90 -8.88 -4.62 -8.12
C LYS A 90 -8.92 -3.68 -9.31
N ILE A 91 -9.01 -4.26 -10.50
CA ILE A 91 -9.06 -3.54 -11.76
C ILE A 91 -10.53 -3.46 -12.19
N PRO A 92 -11.17 -2.29 -12.13
CA PRO A 92 -12.57 -2.17 -12.48
C PRO A 92 -12.78 -2.45 -13.98
N VAL A 93 -13.95 -2.99 -14.31
CA VAL A 93 -14.41 -3.22 -15.69
C VAL A 93 -15.82 -2.67 -15.87
N PRO A 94 -16.30 -2.45 -17.10
CA PRO A 94 -17.66 -2.00 -17.35
C PRO A 94 -18.73 -2.95 -16.79
N LYS A 95 -19.90 -2.41 -16.45
CA LYS A 95 -21.01 -3.19 -15.89
C LYS A 95 -21.58 -4.23 -16.87
N ASN A 96 -21.49 -3.95 -18.17
CA ASN A 96 -21.92 -4.83 -19.24
C ASN A 96 -20.84 -5.84 -19.66
N THR A 97 -19.86 -6.13 -18.79
CA THR A 97 -18.83 -7.14 -19.09
C THR A 97 -19.46 -8.53 -19.16
N ALA A 98 -19.38 -9.14 -20.34
CA ALA A 98 -19.82 -10.52 -20.58
C ALA A 98 -18.75 -11.52 -20.10
N LYS A 99 -17.50 -11.28 -20.48
CA LYS A 99 -16.38 -12.18 -20.23
C LYS A 99 -15.07 -11.40 -20.16
N ALA A 100 -14.11 -11.92 -19.40
CA ALA A 100 -12.74 -11.43 -19.40
C ALA A 100 -11.76 -12.58 -19.61
N LYS A 101 -10.92 -12.48 -20.64
CA LYS A 101 -9.79 -13.39 -20.90
C LYS A 101 -8.54 -12.77 -20.28
N ILE A 102 -8.06 -13.35 -19.20
CA ILE A 102 -6.97 -12.78 -18.39
C ILE A 102 -5.69 -13.60 -18.59
N LYS A 103 -4.58 -12.92 -18.87
CA LYS A 103 -3.22 -13.46 -18.92
C LYS A 103 -2.37 -12.77 -17.86
N ILE A 104 -1.62 -13.56 -17.11
CA ILE A 104 -0.75 -13.08 -16.03
C ILE A 104 0.68 -13.43 -16.41
N HIS A 105 1.56 -12.44 -16.31
CA HIS A 105 2.98 -12.57 -16.54
C HIS A 105 3.69 -12.40 -15.20
N ALA A 106 4.43 -13.44 -14.79
CA ALA A 106 5.17 -13.58 -13.54
C ALA A 106 4.38 -14.04 -12.29
N LEU A 107 3.51 -13.22 -11.70
CA LEU A 107 3.07 -13.44 -10.30
C LEU A 107 1.55 -13.51 -10.09
N GLY A 108 1.12 -14.47 -9.28
CA GLY A 108 -0.23 -14.53 -8.71
C GLY A 108 -1.31 -15.13 -9.63
N ARG A 109 -2.57 -14.88 -9.27
CA ARG A 109 -3.77 -15.38 -9.97
C ARG A 109 -4.84 -14.30 -10.02
N ALA A 110 -5.54 -14.19 -11.13
CA ALA A 110 -6.56 -13.19 -11.36
C ALA A 110 -7.82 -13.82 -11.92
N LYS A 111 -8.97 -13.30 -11.53
CA LYS A 111 -10.27 -13.70 -12.04
C LYS A 111 -11.19 -12.50 -12.16
N TYR A 112 -12.10 -12.54 -13.11
CA TYR A 112 -13.22 -11.60 -13.15
C TYR A 112 -14.23 -11.98 -12.07
N GLU A 113 -14.62 -11.00 -11.25
CA GLU A 113 -15.64 -11.14 -10.19
C GLU A 113 -16.80 -10.19 -10.54
N PRO A 114 -17.90 -10.68 -11.16
CA PRO A 114 -19.03 -9.84 -11.60
C PRO A 114 -19.67 -9.02 -10.48
N GLU A 115 -19.79 -9.61 -9.28
CA GLU A 115 -20.32 -8.97 -8.07
C GLU A 115 -19.52 -7.72 -7.67
N LYS A 116 -18.22 -7.68 -7.99
CA LYS A 116 -17.33 -6.54 -7.73
C LYS A 116 -17.11 -5.67 -8.95
N GLN A 117 -17.67 -6.04 -10.10
CA GLN A 117 -17.49 -5.36 -11.38
C GLN A 117 -16.01 -5.12 -11.69
N ALA A 118 -15.17 -6.11 -11.38
CA ALA A 118 -13.72 -5.98 -11.42
C ALA A 118 -13.00 -7.29 -11.74
N ILE A 119 -11.85 -7.18 -12.39
CA ILE A 119 -10.83 -8.22 -12.41
C ILE A 119 -10.03 -8.09 -11.11
N VAL A 120 -10.02 -9.16 -10.31
CA VAL A 120 -9.34 -9.20 -9.02
C VAL A 120 -8.10 -10.06 -9.12
N TRP A 121 -6.95 -9.42 -9.08
CA TRP A 121 -5.63 -10.05 -9.12
C TRP A 121 -5.05 -10.17 -7.71
N ARG A 122 -4.77 -11.41 -7.30
CA ARG A 122 -4.23 -11.74 -5.97
C ARG A 122 -2.82 -12.30 -6.09
N VAL A 123 -1.89 -11.71 -5.35
CA VAL A 123 -0.50 -12.15 -5.26
C VAL A 123 -0.19 -12.43 -3.78
N LYS A 124 0.10 -13.69 -3.44
CA LYS A 124 0.38 -14.09 -2.06
C LYS A 124 1.66 -13.42 -1.51
N LYS A 125 2.69 -13.37 -2.35
CA LYS A 125 4.02 -12.84 -2.04
C LYS A 125 4.54 -12.09 -3.26
N PHE A 126 4.79 -10.79 -3.11
CA PHE A 126 5.33 -9.93 -4.16
C PHE A 126 6.75 -9.47 -3.74
N PRO A 127 7.81 -9.97 -4.38
CA PRO A 127 9.19 -9.60 -4.03
C PRO A 127 9.51 -8.14 -4.34
N GLY A 128 10.36 -7.52 -3.52
CA GLY A 128 10.85 -6.16 -3.77
C GLY A 128 11.66 -6.07 -5.05
N LYS A 129 11.64 -4.90 -5.71
CA LYS A 129 12.28 -4.64 -7.01
C LYS A 129 11.83 -5.55 -8.15
N HIS A 130 10.80 -6.37 -7.95
CA HIS A 130 10.22 -7.19 -9.00
C HIS A 130 9.12 -6.44 -9.76
N GLU A 131 8.87 -6.90 -10.97
CA GLU A 131 7.77 -6.42 -11.81
C GLU A 131 6.84 -7.58 -12.14
N ALA A 132 5.54 -7.29 -12.24
CA ALA A 132 4.54 -8.24 -12.72
C ALA A 132 3.57 -7.53 -13.65
N MET A 133 3.00 -8.27 -14.59
CA MET A 133 2.08 -7.70 -15.56
C MET A 133 0.83 -8.56 -15.70
N LEU A 134 -0.31 -7.88 -15.90
CA LEU A 134 -1.58 -8.49 -16.22
C LEU A 134 -2.07 -7.90 -17.54
N SER A 135 -2.49 -8.78 -18.45
CA SER A 135 -3.17 -8.41 -19.69
C SER A 135 -4.56 -9.04 -19.68
N ALA A 136 -5.59 -8.27 -20.00
CA ALA A 136 -6.96 -8.75 -20.03
C ALA A 136 -7.70 -8.21 -21.24
N ASP A 137 -8.34 -9.11 -21.97
CA ASP A 137 -9.30 -8.80 -23.01
C ASP A 137 -10.71 -8.98 -22.45
N VAL A 138 -11.47 -7.89 -22.38
CA VAL A 138 -12.80 -7.82 -21.79
C VAL A 138 -13.83 -7.69 -22.91
N ASP A 139 -14.66 -8.71 -23.07
CA ASP A 139 -15.76 -8.74 -24.02
C ASP A 139 -17.01 -8.11 -23.36
N LEU A 140 -17.62 -7.14 -24.05
CA LEU A 140 -18.78 -6.38 -23.57
C LEU A 140 -20.06 -6.85 -24.25
N MET A 141 -21.15 -6.91 -23.50
CA MET A 141 -22.48 -7.09 -24.07
C MET A 141 -22.91 -5.81 -24.80
N PRO A 142 -23.54 -5.93 -25.98
CA PRO A 142 -24.15 -4.78 -26.66
C PRO A 142 -25.14 -4.08 -25.73
N THR A 143 -25.15 -2.75 -25.75
CA THR A 143 -26.09 -1.96 -24.95
C THR A 143 -26.95 -1.09 -25.86
N VAL A 144 -28.25 -1.00 -25.55
CA VAL A 144 -29.22 -0.17 -26.30
C VAL A 144 -28.90 1.33 -26.15
N ARG A 145 -28.19 1.72 -25.09
CA ARG A 145 -27.67 3.07 -24.86
C ARG A 145 -26.17 2.98 -24.60
N ALA A 146 -25.36 3.40 -25.57
CA ALA A 146 -23.91 3.51 -25.40
C ALA A 146 -23.61 4.63 -24.38
N LYS A 147 -23.45 4.26 -23.11
CA LYS A 147 -22.98 5.19 -22.07
C LYS A 147 -21.48 4.99 -21.90
N ALA A 148 -20.72 6.08 -22.02
CA ALA A 148 -19.29 6.06 -21.77
C ALA A 148 -18.99 5.48 -20.38
N TRP A 149 -18.02 4.56 -20.32
CA TRP A 149 -17.61 3.93 -19.07
C TRP A 149 -16.89 4.94 -18.18
N ASN A 150 -17.40 5.15 -16.96
CA ASN A 150 -16.87 6.13 -15.99
C ASN A 150 -15.54 5.72 -15.31
N ARG A 151 -14.83 4.73 -15.87
CA ARG A 151 -13.48 4.28 -15.50
C ARG A 151 -13.08 4.52 -14.02
N PRO A 152 -13.67 3.79 -13.06
CA PRO A 152 -13.30 3.92 -11.66
C PRO A 152 -11.79 3.66 -11.46
N PRO A 153 -11.15 4.17 -10.39
CA PRO A 153 -9.74 3.90 -10.16
C PRO A 153 -9.48 2.44 -9.80
N ILE A 154 -8.30 1.94 -10.15
CA ILE A 154 -7.73 0.68 -9.66
C ILE A 154 -7.45 0.83 -8.17
N ASN A 155 -7.91 -0.12 -7.36
CA ASN A 155 -7.66 -0.17 -5.93
C ASN A 155 -6.62 -1.24 -5.60
N VAL A 156 -5.70 -0.95 -4.69
CA VAL A 156 -4.65 -1.89 -4.25
C VAL A 156 -4.67 -2.05 -2.73
N GLU A 157 -4.75 -3.30 -2.29
CA GLU A 157 -4.52 -3.69 -0.90
C GLU A 157 -3.20 -4.44 -0.81
N PHE A 158 -2.41 -4.19 0.24
CA PHE A 158 -1.16 -4.89 0.50
C PHE A 158 -0.69 -4.70 1.95
N GLN A 159 0.28 -5.52 2.35
CA GLN A 159 1.08 -5.30 3.55
C GLN A 159 2.56 -5.49 3.22
N VAL A 160 3.43 -4.58 3.66
CA VAL A 160 4.89 -4.70 3.54
C VAL A 160 5.50 -4.70 4.94
N PRO A 161 5.89 -5.87 5.47
CA PRO A 161 6.60 -5.95 6.74
C PRO A 161 8.01 -5.40 6.62
N MET A 162 8.53 -4.86 7.72
CA MET A 162 9.88 -4.29 7.84
C MET A 162 10.15 -3.13 6.86
N PHE A 163 9.09 -2.45 6.41
CA PHE A 163 9.16 -1.31 5.51
C PHE A 163 8.34 -0.14 6.06
N THR A 164 8.85 1.08 5.89
CA THR A 164 8.18 2.33 6.30
C THR A 164 7.97 3.23 5.09
N SER A 165 6.71 3.48 4.74
CA SER A 165 6.40 4.41 3.63
C SER A 165 6.75 5.85 3.99
N SER A 166 6.56 6.24 5.25
CA SER A 166 6.92 7.57 5.76
C SER A 166 8.43 7.79 5.90
N GLY A 167 9.24 6.72 5.88
CA GLY A 167 10.67 6.81 6.20
C GLY A 167 10.99 6.99 7.70
N VAL A 168 9.99 7.13 8.57
CA VAL A 168 10.21 7.25 10.03
C VAL A 168 10.75 5.93 10.57
N HIS A 169 11.85 5.99 11.32
CA HIS A 169 12.46 4.83 11.98
C HIS A 169 12.75 5.14 13.45
N VAL A 170 12.48 4.17 14.32
CA VAL A 170 12.90 4.20 15.72
C VAL A 170 14.42 4.10 15.77
N ARG A 171 15.08 5.17 16.22
CA ARG A 171 16.55 5.22 16.34
C ARG A 171 17.06 4.52 17.60
N PHE A 172 16.36 4.69 18.71
CA PHE A 172 16.69 4.07 19.98
C PHE A 172 15.45 3.94 20.86
N LEU A 173 15.47 2.95 21.75
CA LEU A 173 14.52 2.78 22.85
C LEU A 173 15.32 2.49 24.11
N ARG A 174 15.29 3.41 25.07
CA ARG A 174 15.97 3.29 26.36
C ARG A 174 14.93 3.07 27.45
N VAL A 175 15.13 2.03 28.24
CA VAL A 175 14.30 1.72 29.40
C VAL A 175 15.16 1.93 30.64
N TYR A 176 14.66 2.74 31.57
CA TYR A 176 15.30 3.00 32.85
C TYR A 176 14.42 2.40 33.94
N ASP A 177 14.89 1.34 34.57
CA ASP A 177 14.23 0.71 35.69
C ASP A 177 15.16 0.72 36.91
N LYS A 178 14.66 1.22 38.04
CA LYS A 178 15.41 1.26 39.31
C LYS A 178 15.52 -0.13 39.96
N SER A 179 14.70 -1.09 39.53
CA SER A 179 14.69 -2.47 40.06
C SER A 179 15.86 -3.34 39.56
N GLY A 180 16.58 -2.89 38.52
CA GLY A 180 17.65 -3.67 37.88
C GLY A 180 17.15 -4.75 36.90
N TYR A 181 15.86 -4.78 36.59
CA TYR A 181 15.29 -5.76 35.66
C TYR A 181 15.82 -5.61 34.22
N HIS A 182 16.17 -6.75 33.60
CA HIS A 182 16.62 -6.80 32.21
C HIS A 182 15.43 -6.88 31.25
N THR A 183 15.25 -5.85 30.42
CA THR A 183 14.15 -5.78 29.44
C THR A 183 14.58 -6.21 28.03
N ASN A 184 13.81 -7.13 27.42
CA ASN A 184 13.88 -7.41 25.99
C ASN A 184 13.12 -6.35 25.19
N ARG A 185 13.76 -5.82 24.14
CA ARG A 185 13.22 -4.75 23.30
C ARG A 185 13.16 -5.20 21.86
N TRP A 186 12.02 -5.03 21.21
CA TRP A 186 11.86 -5.33 19.80
C TRP A 186 11.10 -4.20 19.10
N VAL A 187 11.38 -4.01 17.82
CA VAL A 187 10.69 -3.05 16.96
C VAL A 187 10.33 -3.77 15.67
N ARG A 188 9.08 -3.60 15.23
CA ARG A 188 8.60 -4.11 13.95
C ARG A 188 7.92 -2.99 13.18
N TYR A 189 8.23 -2.89 11.89
CA TYR A 189 7.54 -1.98 10.97
C TYR A 189 6.57 -2.77 10.11
N ILE A 190 5.39 -2.22 9.87
CA ILE A 190 4.41 -2.76 8.93
C ILE A 190 3.77 -1.60 8.21
N THR A 191 3.94 -1.55 6.89
CA THR A 191 3.13 -0.66 6.04
C THR A 191 1.92 -1.45 5.55
N LYS A 192 0.71 -0.91 5.71
CA LYS A 192 -0.52 -1.45 5.11
C LYS A 192 -1.10 -0.43 4.14
N ALA A 193 -1.74 -0.90 3.08
CA ALA A 193 -2.50 -0.04 2.20
C ALA A 193 -3.68 0.61 2.96
N GLY A 194 -3.83 1.92 2.81
CA GLY A 194 -5.06 2.67 3.13
C GLY A 194 -5.89 2.85 1.86
N GLY A 195 -6.17 4.11 1.48
CA GLY A 195 -6.81 4.48 0.21
C GLY A 195 -5.85 4.47 -0.99
N TYR A 196 -5.26 3.32 -1.33
CA TYR A 196 -4.30 3.23 -2.44
C TYR A 196 -5.03 3.08 -3.79
N GLN A 197 -5.22 4.18 -4.50
CA GLN A 197 -6.03 4.24 -5.73
C GLN A 197 -5.28 4.87 -6.90
N ILE A 198 -5.42 4.29 -8.09
CA ILE A 198 -4.76 4.73 -9.33
C ILE A 198 -5.81 4.93 -10.41
N ARG A 199 -5.88 6.12 -11.01
CA ARG A 199 -6.82 6.41 -12.11
C ARG A 199 -6.36 5.77 -13.43
N ILE A 200 -7.33 5.44 -14.28
CA ILE A 200 -7.18 4.78 -15.60
C ILE A 200 -7.84 5.62 -16.70
#